data_AF-A0A0A1DF30-F1
#
_entry.id   AF-A0A0A1DF30-F1
#
_cell.length_a   1.000
_cell.length_b   1.000
_cell.length_c   1.000
_cell.angle_alpha   90.00
_cell.angle_beta   90.00
_cell.angle_gamma   90.00
#
_symmetry.space_group_name_H-M   'P 1'
#
loop_
_entity.id
_entity.type
_entity.pdbx_description
1 polymer ?
#
loop_
_entity_poly.entity_id
_entity_poly.type
_entity_poly.pdbx_seq_one_letter_code
_entity_poly.pdbx_strand_id
1 'polypeptide(L)'
;MPVTDQWADRLVTLAQDLRPHGARRWDAPGILAHIRKVQHLALGDVVLAVTRAACDTTLDTPAAISNTRSSAWRERVAETTGSPAPYDRHTFCGTCGQPETRCRNNPHADHDYESSAARDARVAQARTARQETP
;
A
#
# COMPACT_ATOMS: atom_id res chain seq x y z
N MET A 1 -15.41 18.02 14.48
CA MET A 1 -14.77 19.32 14.16
C MET A 1 -15.05 19.64 12.70
N PRO A 2 -15.70 20.77 12.36
CA PRO A 2 -15.93 21.19 10.97
C PRO A 2 -14.65 21.71 10.32
N VAL A 3 -14.69 21.97 9.00
CA VAL A 3 -13.55 22.53 8.27
C VAL A 3 -13.49 24.04 8.48
N THR A 4 -12.38 24.55 8.99
CA THR A 4 -12.09 25.99 9.07
C THR A 4 -11.37 26.46 7.80
N ASP A 5 -11.34 27.77 7.55
CA ASP A 5 -10.62 28.33 6.39
C ASP A 5 -9.14 27.90 6.35
N GLN A 6 -8.47 27.93 7.50
CA GLN A 6 -7.08 27.45 7.61
C GLN A 6 -6.93 25.98 7.20
N TRP A 7 -7.88 25.12 7.56
CA TRP A 7 -7.86 23.72 7.14
C TRP A 7 -8.22 23.57 5.67
N ALA A 8 -9.12 24.40 5.13
CA ALA A 8 -9.45 24.40 3.72
C ALA A 8 -8.21 24.70 2.85
N ASP A 9 -7.42 25.70 3.20
CA ASP A 9 -6.18 26.02 2.48
C ASP A 9 -5.16 24.88 2.54
N ARG A 10 -4.99 24.25 3.71
CA ARG A 10 -4.12 23.07 3.86
C ARG A 10 -4.59 21.88 3.02
N LEU A 11 -5.90 21.66 2.95
CA LEU A 11 -6.50 20.61 2.13
C LEU A 11 -6.34 20.88 0.64
N VAL A 12 -6.34 22.14 0.21
CA VAL A 12 -6.03 22.53 -1.18
C VAL A 12 -4.59 22.11 -1.52
N THR A 13 -3.62 22.48 -0.70
CA THR A 13 -2.21 22.09 -0.89
C THR A 13 -2.08 20.57 -0.94
N LEU A 14 -2.67 19.87 0.03
CA LEU A 14 -2.67 18.40 0.07
C LEU A 14 -3.21 17.78 -1.22
N ALA A 15 -4.34 18.28 -1.74
CA ALA A 15 -4.95 17.77 -2.96
C ALA A 15 -4.06 17.96 -4.19
N GLN A 16 -3.32 19.08 -4.26
CA GLN A 16 -2.39 19.35 -5.37
C GLN A 16 -1.17 18.44 -5.31
N ASP A 17 -0.63 18.22 -4.10
CA ASP A 17 0.57 17.42 -3.87
C ASP A 17 0.32 15.92 -4.09
N LEU A 18 -0.84 15.41 -3.66
CA LEU A 18 -1.21 13.99 -3.84
C LEU A 18 -1.54 13.61 -5.29
N ARG A 19 -1.76 14.61 -6.16
CA ARG A 19 -2.21 14.36 -7.53
C ARG A 19 -1.11 13.64 -8.34
N PRO A 20 -1.37 12.42 -8.87
CA PRO A 20 -0.34 11.63 -9.54
C PRO A 20 0.20 12.28 -10.83
N HIS A 21 1.44 11.96 -11.19
CA HIS A 21 2.02 12.35 -12.47
C HIS A 21 1.19 11.79 -13.63
N GLY A 22 0.93 12.61 -14.66
CA GLY A 22 0.11 12.24 -15.82
C GLY A 22 -1.40 12.49 -15.65
N ALA A 23 -1.89 12.70 -14.43
CA ALA A 23 -3.28 13.12 -14.21
C ALA A 23 -3.48 14.61 -14.49
N ARG A 24 -4.70 14.99 -14.88
CA ARG A 24 -5.07 16.41 -15.05
C ARG A 24 -4.91 17.15 -13.73
N ARG A 25 -4.10 18.22 -13.73
CA ARG A 25 -3.91 19.10 -12.58
C ARG A 25 -5.17 19.92 -12.31
N TRP A 26 -5.50 20.09 -11.05
CA TRP A 26 -6.59 20.93 -10.59
C TRP A 26 -6.03 22.27 -10.09
N ASP A 27 -6.77 23.34 -10.33
CA ASP A 27 -6.44 24.67 -9.84
C ASP A 27 -6.84 24.83 -8.37
N ALA A 28 -6.04 25.58 -7.61
CA ALA A 28 -6.30 25.82 -6.18
C ALA A 28 -7.68 26.46 -5.92
N PRO A 29 -8.13 27.49 -6.67
CA PRO A 29 -9.46 28.07 -6.47
C PRO A 29 -10.60 27.08 -6.71
N GLY A 30 -10.50 26.25 -7.75
CA GLY A 30 -11.46 25.19 -8.04
C GLY A 30 -11.56 24.18 -6.88
N ILE A 31 -10.43 23.69 -6.38
CA ILE A 31 -10.40 22.77 -5.23
C ILE A 31 -11.06 23.42 -4.00
N LEU A 32 -10.68 24.65 -3.68
CA LEU A 32 -11.20 25.39 -2.53
C LEU A 32 -12.72 25.57 -2.61
N ALA A 33 -13.25 25.90 -3.79
CA ALA A 33 -14.69 26.06 -4.02
C ALA A 33 -15.46 24.76 -3.72
N HIS A 34 -14.88 23.60 -4.01
CA HIS A 34 -15.51 22.31 -3.69
C HIS A 34 -15.37 21.93 -2.21
N ILE A 35 -14.26 22.25 -1.55
CA ILE A 35 -14.09 22.06 -0.10
C ILE A 35 -15.12 22.90 0.68
N ARG A 36 -15.31 24.17 0.30
CA ARG A 36 -16.28 25.07 0.94
C ARG A 36 -17.71 24.52 0.95
N LYS A 37 -18.11 23.78 -0.09
CA LYS A 37 -19.45 23.14 -0.16
C LYS A 37 -19.66 22.09 0.92
N VAL A 38 -18.58 21.48 1.40
CA VAL A 38 -18.60 20.41 2.42
C VAL A 38 -18.01 20.85 3.76
N GLN A 39 -17.76 22.14 3.95
CA GLN A 39 -17.10 22.67 5.15
C GLN A 39 -17.86 22.38 6.46
N HIS A 40 -19.17 22.18 6.34
CA HIS A 40 -20.07 21.87 7.45
C HIS A 40 -19.94 20.42 7.94
N LEU A 41 -19.27 19.55 7.16
CA LEU A 41 -19.04 18.15 7.51
C LEU A 41 -17.81 17.99 8.41
N ALA A 42 -17.65 16.81 9.00
CA ALA A 42 -16.50 16.52 9.86
C ALA A 42 -15.20 16.56 9.06
N LEU A 43 -14.17 17.24 9.62
CA LEU A 43 -12.87 17.40 8.98
C LEU A 43 -12.26 16.05 8.57
N GLY A 44 -12.38 15.02 9.42
CA GLY A 44 -11.85 13.68 9.11
C GLY A 44 -12.42 13.09 7.83
N ASP A 45 -13.74 13.21 7.63
CA ASP A 45 -14.41 12.70 6.43
C ASP A 45 -14.00 13.50 5.19
N VAL A 46 -13.89 14.83 5.32
CA VAL A 46 -13.43 15.70 4.23
C VAL A 46 -11.98 15.40 3.86
N VAL A 47 -11.10 15.18 4.83
CA VAL A 47 -9.69 14.78 4.59
C VAL A 47 -9.62 13.48 3.79
N LEU A 48 -10.40 12.47 4.17
CA LEU A 48 -10.45 11.20 3.45
C LEU A 48 -10.99 11.36 2.03
N ALA A 49 -12.07 12.13 1.86
CA ALA A 49 -12.64 12.40 0.55
C ALA A 49 -11.67 13.16 -0.38
N VAL A 50 -11.00 14.19 0.14
CA VAL A 50 -9.98 14.95 -0.59
C VAL A 50 -8.83 14.04 -1.01
N THR A 51 -8.30 13.25 -0.09
CA THR A 51 -7.19 12.31 -0.35
C THR A 51 -7.57 11.31 -1.45
N ARG A 52 -8.74 10.66 -1.31
CA ARG A 52 -9.21 9.65 -2.28
C ARG A 52 -9.48 10.25 -3.66
N ALA A 53 -10.07 11.44 -3.72
CA ALA A 53 -10.33 12.13 -4.98
C ALA A 53 -9.02 12.57 -5.65
N ALA A 54 -8.08 13.14 -4.89
CA ALA A 54 -6.80 13.61 -5.43
C ALA A 54 -5.98 12.48 -6.07
N CYS A 55 -5.95 11.31 -5.42
CA CYS A 55 -5.25 10.12 -5.91
C CYS A 55 -5.93 9.43 -7.10
N ASP A 56 -7.16 9.79 -7.46
CA ASP A 56 -7.87 9.18 -8.58
C ASP A 56 -7.50 9.89 -9.90
N THR A 57 -6.78 9.16 -10.76
CA THR A 57 -6.30 9.66 -12.06
C THR A 57 -7.42 9.78 -13.09
N THR A 58 -8.56 9.12 -12.87
CA THR A 58 -9.70 9.14 -13.79
C THR A 58 -10.58 10.38 -13.64
N LEU A 59 -10.41 11.13 -12.55
CA LEU A 59 -11.19 12.33 -12.28
C LEU A 59 -10.56 13.56 -12.93
N ASP A 60 -11.20 14.14 -13.94
CA ASP A 60 -10.69 15.36 -14.57
C ASP A 60 -10.90 16.63 -13.72
N THR A 61 -11.79 16.59 -12.74
CA THR A 61 -12.19 17.77 -11.96
C THR A 61 -12.28 17.47 -10.45
N PRO A 62 -12.15 18.49 -9.58
CA PRO A 62 -12.31 18.32 -8.14
C PRO A 62 -13.76 18.08 -7.69
N ALA A 63 -14.72 17.90 -8.61
CA ALA A 63 -16.14 17.81 -8.28
C ALA A 63 -16.51 16.64 -7.36
N ALA A 64 -15.71 15.56 -7.34
CA ALA A 64 -15.89 14.44 -6.42
C ALA A 64 -15.76 14.86 -4.94
N ILE A 65 -14.98 15.90 -4.64
CA ILE A 65 -14.82 16.42 -3.28
C ILE A 65 -16.15 16.93 -2.73
N SER A 66 -16.94 17.66 -3.51
CA SER A 66 -18.23 18.17 -3.04
C SER A 66 -19.41 17.22 -3.26
N ASN A 67 -19.21 16.14 -4.02
CA ASN A 67 -20.25 15.16 -4.30
C ASN A 67 -20.15 14.02 -3.28
N THR A 68 -20.90 14.11 -2.18
CA THR A 68 -20.93 13.11 -1.10
C THR A 68 -21.43 11.74 -1.52
N ARG A 69 -22.00 11.60 -2.73
CA ARG A 69 -22.39 10.32 -3.32
C ARG A 69 -21.29 9.65 -4.15
N SER A 70 -20.21 10.38 -4.43
CA SER A 70 -19.09 9.87 -5.24
C SER A 70 -18.30 8.78 -4.50
N SER A 71 -17.50 8.02 -5.26
CA SER A 71 -16.63 6.98 -4.72
C SER A 71 -15.59 7.51 -3.73
N ALA A 72 -15.24 8.80 -3.79
CA ALA A 72 -14.30 9.43 -2.86
C ALA A 72 -14.83 9.44 -1.41
N TRP A 73 -16.15 9.49 -1.23
CA TRP A 73 -16.81 9.53 0.08
C TRP A 73 -17.14 8.16 0.66
N ARG A 74 -16.98 7.10 -0.14
CA ARG A 74 -17.19 5.74 0.33
C ARG A 74 -15.91 5.22 0.95
N GLU A 75 -16.06 4.50 2.05
CA GLU A 75 -14.97 3.70 2.59
C GLU A 75 -14.53 2.71 1.50
N ARG A 76 -13.32 2.89 0.98
CA ARG A 76 -12.68 1.83 0.21
C ARG A 76 -12.32 0.79 1.24
N VAL A 77 -13.06 -0.33 1.24
CA VAL A 77 -12.51 -1.58 1.78
C VAL A 77 -11.18 -1.71 1.06
N ALA A 78 -10.07 -1.67 1.81
CA ALA A 78 -8.78 -1.93 1.21
C ALA A 78 -8.95 -3.24 0.44
N GLU A 79 -8.79 -3.20 -0.88
CA GLU A 79 -8.49 -4.43 -1.58
C GLU A 79 -7.18 -4.88 -0.94
N THR A 80 -7.32 -5.80 0.02
CA THR A 80 -6.21 -6.60 0.50
C THR A 80 -5.77 -7.36 -0.74
N THR A 81 -4.95 -6.73 -1.59
CA THR A 81 -4.08 -7.42 -2.53
C THR A 81 -3.45 -8.50 -1.69
N GLY A 82 -3.90 -9.74 -1.92
CA GLY A 82 -3.90 -10.81 -0.94
C GLY A 82 -2.64 -10.76 -0.10
N SER A 83 -2.81 -10.67 1.22
CA SER A 83 -1.67 -10.83 2.13
C SER A 83 -0.89 -12.03 1.60
N PRO A 84 0.41 -11.88 1.23
CA PRO A 84 1.17 -13.01 0.74
C PRO A 84 0.99 -14.12 1.76
N ALA A 85 0.68 -15.33 1.26
CA ALA A 85 0.43 -16.47 2.13
C ALA A 85 1.51 -16.51 3.22
N PRO A 86 1.13 -16.71 4.50
CA PRO A 86 2.07 -16.66 5.59
C PRO A 86 3.28 -17.54 5.28
N TYR A 87 4.47 -17.03 5.59
CA TYR A 87 5.72 -17.75 5.35
C TYR A 87 5.64 -19.16 5.96
N ASP A 88 5.91 -20.17 5.13
CA ASP A 88 5.97 -21.56 5.54
C ASP A 88 7.38 -22.12 5.28
N ARG A 89 8.06 -22.48 6.37
CA ARG A 89 9.43 -23.00 6.34
C ARG A 89 9.60 -24.29 5.53
N HIS A 90 8.51 -24.99 5.20
CA HIS A 90 8.53 -26.20 4.40
C HIS A 90 8.44 -25.91 2.90
N THR A 91 7.90 -24.76 2.50
CA THR A 91 7.68 -24.40 1.09
C THR A 91 8.62 -23.29 0.60
N PHE A 92 9.36 -22.63 1.49
CA PHE A 92 10.35 -21.61 1.16
C PHE A 92 11.78 -22.19 1.19
N CYS A 93 12.60 -21.73 0.24
CA CYS A 93 14.00 -22.13 0.15
C CYS A 93 14.82 -21.56 1.31
N GLY A 94 15.58 -22.41 1.99
CA GLY A 94 16.46 -22.04 3.08
C GLY A 94 17.65 -21.18 2.67
N THR A 95 17.95 -21.08 1.37
CA THR A 95 19.10 -20.32 0.83
C THR A 95 18.69 -18.95 0.30
N CYS A 96 17.74 -18.87 -0.63
CA CYS A 96 17.32 -17.60 -1.23
C CYS A 96 16.01 -17.01 -0.69
N GLY A 97 15.31 -17.73 0.21
CA GLY A 97 14.05 -17.27 0.80
C GLY A 97 12.90 -17.16 -0.19
N GLN A 98 13.00 -17.74 -1.39
CA GLN A 98 11.91 -17.76 -2.37
C GLN A 98 11.03 -19.00 -2.19
N PRO A 99 9.73 -18.94 -2.55
CA PRO A 99 8.89 -20.13 -2.64
C PRO A 99 9.47 -21.17 -3.61
N GLU A 100 9.21 -22.46 -3.36
CA GLU A 100 9.76 -23.59 -4.13
C GLU A 100 9.68 -23.39 -5.64
N THR A 101 8.50 -23.09 -6.16
CA THR A 101 8.27 -22.89 -7.60
C THR A 101 9.16 -21.79 -8.17
N ARG A 102 9.36 -20.70 -7.43
CA ARG A 102 10.18 -19.57 -7.89
C ARG A 102 11.68 -19.86 -7.75
N CYS A 103 12.09 -20.59 -6.72
CA CYS A 103 13.47 -21.04 -6.55
C CYS A 103 13.89 -21.98 -7.70
N ARG A 104 13.07 -23.00 -7.98
CA ARG A 104 13.33 -23.99 -9.03
C ARG A 104 13.34 -23.39 -10.44
N ASN A 105 12.51 -22.38 -10.67
CA ASN A 105 12.39 -21.74 -11.99
C ASN A 105 13.31 -20.53 -12.16
N ASN A 106 14.17 -20.20 -11.18
CA ASN A 106 15.09 -19.08 -11.30
C ASN A 106 16.35 -19.51 -12.08
N PRO A 107 16.55 -19.02 -13.32
CA PRO A 107 17.72 -19.37 -14.12
C PRO A 107 19.04 -18.82 -13.56
N HIS A 108 18.96 -17.94 -12.56
CA HIS A 108 20.11 -17.35 -11.87
C HIS A 108 20.33 -17.93 -10.47
N ALA A 109 19.63 -19.01 -10.10
CA ALA A 109 19.90 -19.70 -8.84
C ALA A 109 21.24 -20.45 -8.93
N ASP A 110 22.12 -20.19 -7.97
CA ASP A 110 23.42 -20.86 -7.76
C ASP A 110 23.33 -22.06 -6.78
N HIS A 111 22.10 -22.49 -6.47
CA HIS A 111 21.80 -23.51 -5.48
C HIS A 111 20.55 -24.30 -5.88
N ASP A 112 20.52 -25.56 -5.45
CA ASP A 112 19.31 -26.37 -5.55
C ASP A 112 18.28 -25.97 -4.47
N TYR A 113 17.02 -26.27 -4.76
CA TYR A 113 15.97 -26.08 -3.78
C TYR A 113 16.15 -27.03 -2.58
N GLU A 114 16.44 -26.43 -1.43
CA GLU A 114 16.35 -27.05 -0.10
C GLU A 114 15.41 -26.19 0.74
N SER A 115 14.39 -26.80 1.38
CA SER A 115 13.48 -26.06 2.25
C SER A 115 14.20 -25.53 3.49
N SER A 116 13.75 -24.40 4.03
CA SER A 116 14.31 -23.83 5.26
C SER A 116 14.32 -24.84 6.41
N ALA A 117 13.26 -25.64 6.55
CA ALA A 117 13.20 -26.72 7.54
C ALA A 117 14.29 -27.79 7.34
N ALA A 118 14.53 -28.23 6.10
CA ALA A 118 15.54 -29.22 5.79
C ALA A 118 16.96 -28.69 6.05
N ARG A 119 17.22 -27.43 5.65
CA ARG A 119 18.50 -26.76 5.90
C ARG A 119 18.80 -26.66 7.40
N ASP A 120 17.81 -26.23 8.20
CA ASP A 120 17.97 -26.12 9.65
C ASP A 120 18.31 -27.48 10.28
N ALA A 121 17.61 -28.54 9.86
CA ALA A 121 17.87 -29.90 10.35
C ALA A 121 19.29 -30.38 9.99
N ARG A 122 19.74 -30.13 8.75
CA ARG A 122 21.09 -30.46 8.29
C ARG A 122 22.17 -29.71 9.07
N VAL A 123 21.97 -28.41 9.31
CA VAL A 123 22.89 -27.59 10.12
C VAL A 123 22.93 -28.07 11.57
N ALA A 124 21.78 -28.45 12.14
CA ALA A 124 21.72 -29.00 13.49
C ALA A 124 22.49 -30.33 13.60
N GLN A 125 22.32 -31.25 12.64
CA GLN A 125 23.05 -32.53 12.59
C GLN A 125 24.56 -32.34 12.41
N ALA A 126 24.97 -31.38 11.57
CA ALA A 126 26.40 -31.08 11.38
C ALA A 126 27.04 -30.49 12.64
N ARG A 127 26.27 -29.75 13.46
CA ARG A 127 26.75 -29.21 14.75
C ARG A 127 26.92 -30.31 15.80
N THR A 128 25.98 -31.23 15.91
CA THR A 128 26.08 -32.36 16.85
C THR A 128 27.26 -33.27 16.50
N ALA A 129 27.44 -33.61 15.22
CA ALA A 129 28.57 -34.45 14.79
C ALA A 129 29.95 -33.82 15.08
N ARG A 130 30.07 -32.49 15.02
CA ARG A 130 31.32 -31.78 15.39
C ARG A 130 31.58 -31.74 16.89
N GLN A 131 30.57 -31.89 17.74
CA GLN A 131 30.72 -31.96 19.19
C GLN A 131 31.14 -33.35 19.67
N GLU A 132 30.96 -34.37 18.83
CA GLU A 132 31.28 -35.78 19.13
C GLU A 132 32.65 -36.23 18.59
N THR A 133 33.40 -35.34 17.93
CA THR A 133 34.77 -35.62 17.46
C THR A 133 35.79 -34.99 18.43
N PRO A 134 36.54 -35.78 19.22
CA PRO A 134 37.53 -35.28 20.18
C PRO A 134 38.77 -34.65 19.53
#